data_AF-A0A956W5N6-F1
#
_entry.id   AF-A0A956W5N6-F1
#
_cell.length_a   1.000
_cell.length_b   1.000
_cell.length_c   1.000
_cell.angle_alpha   90.00
_cell.angle_beta   90.00
_cell.angle_gamma   90.00
#
_symmetry.space_group_name_H-M   'P 1'
#
loop_
_entity.id
_entity.type
_entity.pdbx_description
1 polymer ?
#
loop_
_entity_poly.entity_id
_entity_poly.type
_entity_poly.pdbx_seq_one_letter_code
_entity_poly.pdbx_strand_id
1 'polypeptide(L)'
;MTTIERPLTTAHMPPDRYRAFTLHNLESLPQLDRIPAHIVEGIRVVGQVLPFKTNSYVVNELINWDDVPHDPIFVLNFPQPDMLEPGHYALVKQALDSGNQETLDAAVETVRRALNP
;
A
#
# COMPACT_ATOMS: atom_id res chain seq x y z
N MET A 1 40.28 31.00 -1.76
CA MET A 1 39.07 30.63 -2.52
C MET A 1 39.45 29.48 -3.44
N THR A 2 39.14 28.25 -3.03
CA THR A 2 39.37 27.06 -3.85
C THR A 2 38.08 26.26 -3.80
N THR A 3 37.33 26.34 -4.89
CA THR A 3 36.09 25.63 -5.11
C THR A 3 36.38 24.13 -5.14
N ILE A 4 35.80 23.38 -4.20
CA ILE A 4 35.76 21.92 -4.24
C ILE A 4 34.47 21.56 -4.97
N GLU A 5 34.55 21.31 -6.27
CA GLU A 5 33.47 20.63 -6.98
C GLU A 5 33.49 19.16 -6.56
N ARG A 6 32.52 18.76 -5.72
CA ARG A 6 32.20 17.36 -5.51
C ARG A 6 31.65 16.80 -6.83
N PRO A 7 32.18 15.71 -7.39
CA PRO A 7 31.53 15.08 -8.53
C PRO A 7 30.18 14.52 -8.08
N LEU A 8 29.11 15.02 -8.68
CA LEU A 8 27.81 14.35 -8.70
C LEU A 8 27.95 13.13 -9.60
N THR A 9 28.52 12.05 -9.07
CA THR A 9 28.37 10.72 -9.68
C THR A 9 26.94 10.29 -9.40
N THR A 10 26.03 10.67 -10.29
CA THR A 10 24.75 9.96 -10.44
C THR A 10 25.12 8.57 -10.93
N ALA A 11 25.26 7.61 -10.01
CA ALA A 11 25.27 6.21 -10.39
C ALA A 11 23.93 5.94 -11.07
N HIS A 12 23.91 5.91 -12.40
CA HIS A 12 22.77 5.41 -13.16
C HIS A 12 22.73 3.90 -12.94
N MET A 13 22.25 3.49 -11.76
CA MET A 13 21.79 2.14 -11.54
C MET A 13 20.69 1.94 -12.59
N PRO A 14 20.75 0.86 -13.40
CA PRO A 14 19.69 0.62 -14.37
C PRO A 14 18.36 0.68 -13.62
N PRO A 15 17.35 1.41 -14.14
CA PRO A 15 16.10 1.56 -13.42
C PRO A 15 15.61 0.15 -13.08
N ASP A 16 15.32 -0.06 -11.79
CA ASP A 16 14.83 -1.33 -11.30
C ASP A 16 13.72 -1.81 -12.24
N ARG A 17 13.89 -3.03 -12.78
CA ARG A 17 12.96 -3.56 -13.79
C ARG A 17 11.54 -3.37 -13.28
N TYR A 18 10.67 -2.79 -14.12
CA TYR A 18 9.29 -2.53 -13.75
C TYR A 18 8.66 -3.79 -13.15
N ARG A 19 8.20 -3.67 -11.91
CA ARG A 19 7.43 -4.67 -11.19
C ARG A 19 6.22 -3.99 -10.58
N ALA A 20 5.04 -4.54 -10.79
CA ALA A 20 3.81 -4.03 -10.18
C ALA A 20 3.59 -4.64 -8.79
N PHE A 21 3.12 -3.83 -7.86
CA PHE A 21 2.65 -4.27 -6.54
C PHE A 21 1.16 -3.99 -6.40
N THR A 22 0.42 -5.00 -5.97
CA THR A 22 -1.02 -5.00 -5.70
C THR A 22 -1.26 -5.78 -4.40
N LEU A 23 -2.52 -5.91 -3.97
CA LEU A 23 -2.86 -6.70 -2.79
C LEU A 23 -2.29 -8.13 -2.84
N HIS A 24 -2.35 -8.78 -4.00
CA HIS A 24 -1.97 -10.20 -4.16
C HIS A 24 -0.48 -10.47 -3.89
N ASN A 25 0.39 -9.49 -4.14
CA ASN A 25 1.83 -9.64 -3.95
C ASN A 25 2.41 -8.62 -2.97
N LEU A 26 1.56 -7.98 -2.16
CA LEU A 26 1.93 -6.95 -1.21
C LEU A 26 3.04 -7.43 -0.26
N GLU A 27 2.93 -8.67 0.24
CA GLU A 27 3.88 -9.28 1.17
C GLU A 27 5.29 -9.47 0.60
N SER A 28 5.47 -9.31 -0.70
CA SER A 28 6.79 -9.35 -1.32
C SER A 28 7.58 -8.04 -1.21
N LEU A 29 7.00 -6.99 -0.60
CA LEU A 29 7.67 -5.73 -0.30
C LEU A 29 8.39 -5.81 1.06
N PRO A 30 9.74 -5.92 1.09
CA PRO A 30 10.49 -5.97 2.36
C PRO A 30 10.35 -4.69 3.19
N GLN A 31 9.99 -3.56 2.58
CA GLN A 31 9.78 -2.30 3.29
C GLN A 31 8.61 -2.35 4.28
N LEU A 32 7.65 -3.28 4.09
CA LEU A 32 6.52 -3.44 5.00
C LEU A 32 6.94 -3.89 6.40
N ASP A 33 8.09 -4.54 6.54
CA ASP A 33 8.64 -4.97 7.84
C ASP A 33 9.05 -3.78 8.72
N ARG A 34 9.22 -2.59 8.11
CA ARG A 34 9.64 -1.36 8.81
C ARG A 34 8.46 -0.50 9.28
N ILE A 35 7.24 -0.81 8.86
CA ILE A 35 6.06 -0.01 9.19
C ILE A 35 5.16 -0.72 10.20
N PRO A 36 4.38 0.01 11.02
CA PRO A 36 3.53 -0.60 12.03
C PRO A 36 2.50 -1.57 11.42
N ALA A 37 2.29 -2.72 12.08
CA ALA A 37 1.41 -3.78 11.58
C ALA A 37 -0.03 -3.31 11.28
N HIS A 38 -0.55 -2.34 12.04
CA HIS A 38 -1.89 -1.79 11.83
C HIS A 38 -2.02 -1.00 10.51
N ILE A 39 -0.93 -0.40 10.02
CA ILE A 39 -0.93 0.27 8.71
C ILE A 39 -1.02 -0.77 7.60
N VAL A 40 -0.23 -1.84 7.69
CA VAL A 40 -0.27 -2.95 6.72
C VAL A 40 -1.63 -3.66 6.74
N GLU A 41 -2.22 -3.83 7.92
CA GLU A 41 -3.59 -4.35 8.08
C GLU A 41 -4.60 -3.45 7.37
N GLY A 42 -4.50 -2.13 7.55
CA GLY A 42 -5.31 -1.13 6.83
C GLY A 42 -5.28 -1.34 5.31
N ILE A 43 -4.07 -1.45 4.74
CA ILE A 43 -3.87 -1.71 3.31
C ILE A 43 -4.54 -3.03 2.90
N ARG A 44 -4.35 -4.10 3.70
CA ARG A 44 -4.92 -5.42 3.40
C ARG A 44 -6.43 -5.41 3.41
N VAL A 45 -7.06 -4.81 4.42
CA VAL A 45 -8.51 -4.77 4.58
C VAL A 45 -9.14 -3.94 3.45
N VAL A 46 -8.66 -2.71 3.26
CA VAL A 46 -9.25 -1.80 2.27
C VAL A 46 -8.95 -2.28 0.84
N GLY A 47 -7.77 -2.86 0.61
CA GLY A 47 -7.38 -3.44 -0.68
C GLY A 47 -8.26 -4.60 -1.16
N GLN A 48 -9.02 -5.25 -0.28
CA GLN A 48 -10.02 -6.24 -0.70
C GLN A 48 -11.17 -5.58 -1.47
N VAL A 49 -11.55 -4.37 -1.03
CA VAL A 49 -12.68 -3.63 -1.58
C VAL A 49 -12.25 -2.76 -2.75
N LEU A 50 -11.22 -1.94 -2.53
CA LEU A 50 -10.74 -0.92 -3.45
C LEU A 50 -9.46 -1.39 -4.14
N PRO A 51 -9.48 -1.59 -5.47
CA PRO A 51 -8.28 -2.01 -6.20
C PRO A 51 -7.22 -0.91 -6.18
N PHE A 52 -5.98 -1.30 -5.94
CA PHE A 52 -4.82 -0.40 -6.03
C PHE A 52 -3.69 -1.08 -6.80
N LYS A 53 -2.77 -0.26 -7.33
CA LYS A 53 -1.55 -0.71 -7.99
C LYS A 53 -0.46 0.34 -7.86
N THR A 54 0.71 -0.07 -7.39
CA THR A 54 1.93 0.74 -7.44
C THR A 54 3.04 -0.04 -8.17
N ASN A 55 4.25 0.51 -8.26
CA ASN A 55 5.36 -0.13 -8.98
C ASN A 55 6.70 0.00 -8.25
N SER A 56 7.68 -0.81 -8.67
CA SER A 56 9.06 -0.85 -8.12
C SER A 56 9.72 0.51 -8.00
N TYR A 57 9.59 1.38 -9.00
CA TYR A 57 10.18 2.71 -8.94
C TYR A 57 9.56 3.57 -7.83
N VAL A 58 8.23 3.54 -7.68
CA VAL A 58 7.56 4.29 -6.61
C VAL A 58 8.01 3.79 -5.23
N VAL A 59 7.97 2.47 -5.01
CA VAL A 59 8.27 1.89 -3.69
C VAL A 59 9.76 1.96 -3.34
N ASN A 60 10.66 1.94 -4.32
CA ASN A 60 12.10 1.97 -4.05
C ASN A 60 12.67 3.39 -4.02
N GLU A 61 12.16 4.29 -4.87
CA GLU A 61 12.79 5.59 -5.11
C GLU A 61 11.98 6.79 -4.59
N LEU A 62 10.65 6.69 -4.50
CA LEU A 62 9.80 7.86 -4.26
C LEU A 62 9.21 7.92 -2.86
N ILE A 63 8.92 6.79 -2.24
CA ILE A 63 8.33 6.75 -0.90
C ILE A 63 9.40 6.97 0.15
N ASN A 64 9.19 7.96 1.02
CA ASN A 64 9.96 8.07 2.25
C ASN A 64 9.38 7.13 3.32
N TRP A 65 9.92 5.91 3.39
CA TRP A 65 9.44 4.88 4.32
C TRP A 65 9.60 5.23 5.80
N ASP A 66 10.49 6.17 6.14
CA ASP A 66 10.70 6.62 7.51
C ASP A 66 9.63 7.62 7.98
N ASP A 67 8.81 8.14 7.05
CA ASP A 67 7.70 9.08 7.34
C ASP A 67 6.32 8.44 7.14
N VAL A 68 6.24 7.14 6.85
CA VAL A 68 4.96 6.40 6.79
C VAL A 68 4.33 6.39 8.19
N PRO A 69 3.04 6.76 8.34
CA PRO A 69 2.01 6.88 7.30
C PRO A 69 1.79 8.27 6.68
N HIS A 70 2.57 9.28 7.06
CA HIS A 70 2.36 10.67 6.63
C HIS A 70 3.02 11.02 5.29
N ASP A 71 3.89 10.15 4.75
CA ASP A 71 4.50 10.34 3.43
C ASP A 71 3.42 10.49 2.33
N PRO A 72 3.38 11.61 1.59
CA PRO A 72 2.35 11.85 0.59
C PRO A 72 2.34 10.85 -0.57
N ILE A 73 3.52 10.31 -0.95
CA ILE A 73 3.62 9.34 -2.05
C ILE A 73 3.04 8.00 -1.61
N PHE A 74 3.29 7.59 -0.36
CA PHE A 74 2.66 6.43 0.26
C PHE A 74 1.13 6.59 0.30
N VAL A 75 0.63 7.71 0.83
CA VAL A 75 -0.81 8.00 0.93
C VAL A 75 -1.50 7.94 -0.44
N LEU A 76 -0.85 8.43 -1.50
CA LEU A 76 -1.39 8.41 -2.85
C LEU A 76 -1.41 7.01 -3.49
N ASN A 77 -0.49 6.13 -3.10
CA ASN A 77 -0.29 4.84 -3.77
C ASN A 77 -0.91 3.65 -3.04
N PHE A 78 -1.16 3.77 -1.74
CA PHE A 78 -1.70 2.70 -0.91
C PHE A 78 -3.08 3.08 -0.34
N PRO A 79 -4.02 2.13 -0.29
CA PRO A 79 -5.33 2.36 0.29
C PRO A 79 -5.23 2.66 1.79
N GLN A 80 -6.04 3.60 2.25
CA GLN A 80 -6.05 4.08 3.63
C GLN A 80 -7.33 3.63 4.36
N PRO A 81 -7.29 3.35 5.68
CA PRO A 81 -8.46 2.86 6.44
C PRO A 81 -9.69 3.76 6.36
N ASP A 82 -9.48 5.07 6.29
CA ASP A 82 -10.52 6.11 6.21
C ASP A 82 -11.23 6.17 4.85
N MET A 83 -10.75 5.42 3.85
CA MET A 83 -11.45 5.26 2.58
C MET A 83 -12.74 4.41 2.71
N LEU A 84 -12.92 3.70 3.82
CA LEU A 84 -14.14 2.97 4.14
C LEU A 84 -14.79 3.54 5.40
N GLU A 85 -16.13 3.57 5.40
CA GLU A 85 -16.88 3.82 6.63
C GLU A 85 -16.48 2.82 7.73
N PRO A 86 -16.42 3.22 9.02
CA PRO A 86 -15.94 2.35 10.10
C PRO A 86 -16.63 0.99 10.18
N GLY A 87 -17.94 0.94 9.89
CA GLY A 87 -18.71 -0.31 9.85
C GLY A 87 -18.32 -1.23 8.68
N HIS A 88 -18.03 -0.66 7.50
CA HIS A 88 -17.55 -1.41 6.35
C HIS A 88 -16.14 -1.95 6.57
N TYR A 89 -15.25 -1.13 7.13
CA TYR A 89 -13.90 -1.57 7.49
C TYR A 89 -13.95 -2.73 8.49
N ALA A 90 -14.73 -2.60 9.57
CA ALA A 90 -14.86 -3.65 10.58
C ALA A 90 -15.44 -4.95 10.01
N LEU A 91 -16.44 -4.86 9.12
CA LEU A 91 -17.04 -6.02 8.46
C LEU A 91 -16.00 -6.80 7.63
N VAL A 92 -15.25 -6.11 6.78
CA VAL A 92 -14.23 -6.76 5.93
C VAL A 92 -13.08 -7.30 6.77
N LYS A 93 -12.65 -6.56 7.80
CA LYS A 93 -11.63 -7.02 8.73
C LYS A 93 -12.03 -8.33 9.42
N GLN A 94 -13.23 -8.40 10.00
CA GLN A 94 -13.71 -9.60 10.67
C GLN A 94 -13.82 -10.80 9.72
N ALA A 95 -14.28 -10.55 8.50
CA ALA A 95 -14.35 -11.60 7.47
C ALA A 95 -12.95 -12.09 7.08
N LEU A 96 -11.98 -11.20 6.93
CA LEU A 96 -10.58 -11.53 6.66
C LEU A 96 -9.95 -12.34 7.81
N ASP A 97 -10.16 -11.91 9.06
CA ASP A 97 -9.65 -12.57 10.27
C ASP A 97 -10.24 -13.98 10.46
N SER A 98 -11.43 -14.25 9.90
CA SER A 98 -12.06 -15.58 9.95
C SER A 98 -11.34 -16.63 9.09
N GLY A 99 -10.54 -16.20 8.10
CA GLY A 99 -9.88 -17.09 7.13
C GLY A 99 -10.85 -17.78 6.16
N ASN A 100 -12.15 -17.48 6.20
CA ASN A 100 -13.14 -18.07 5.30
C ASN A 100 -13.34 -17.19 4.05
N GLN A 101 -12.94 -17.72 2.89
CA GLN A 101 -12.99 -16.97 1.63
C GLN A 101 -14.42 -16.58 1.21
N GLU A 102 -15.41 -17.45 1.39
CA GLU A 102 -16.81 -17.16 1.04
C GLU A 102 -17.38 -16.01 1.88
N THR A 103 -17.02 -15.98 3.16
CA THR A 103 -17.39 -14.91 4.10
C THR A 103 -16.74 -13.58 3.68
N LEU A 104 -15.46 -13.63 3.28
CA LEU A 104 -14.75 -12.45 2.78
C LEU A 104 -15.38 -11.92 1.49
N ASP A 105 -15.67 -12.78 0.52
CA ASP A 105 -16.26 -12.39 -0.76
C ASP A 105 -17.64 -11.74 -0.56
N ALA A 106 -18.46 -12.30 0.33
CA ALA A 106 -19.78 -11.76 0.67
C ALA A 106 -19.69 -10.38 1.35
N ALA A 107 -18.73 -10.20 2.27
CA ALA A 107 -18.47 -8.93 2.93
C ALA A 107 -18.00 -7.86 1.94
N VAL A 108 -17.03 -8.20 1.08
CA VAL A 108 -16.50 -7.30 0.05
C VAL A 108 -17.59 -6.86 -0.91
N GLU A 109 -18.42 -7.79 -1.39
CA GLU A 109 -19.51 -7.46 -2.31
C GLU A 109 -20.55 -6.55 -1.66
N THR A 110 -20.87 -6.77 -0.38
CA THR A 110 -21.77 -5.91 0.40
C THR A 110 -21.24 -4.47 0.42
N VAL A 111 -19.95 -4.29 0.74
CA VAL A 111 -19.33 -2.96 0.77
C VAL A 111 -19.26 -2.34 -0.62
N ARG A 112 -18.90 -3.10 -1.66
CA ARG A 112 -18.85 -2.59 -3.05
C ARG A 112 -20.20 -2.10 -3.55
N ARG A 113 -21.30 -2.79 -3.24
CA ARG A 113 -22.66 -2.32 -3.57
C ARG A 113 -23.02 -1.04 -2.82
N ALA A 114 -22.61 -0.89 -1.57
CA ALA A 114 -22.88 0.31 -0.79
C ALA A 114 -22.10 1.54 -1.32
N LEU A 115 -20.89 1.33 -1.86
CA LEU A 115 -20.05 2.40 -2.42
C LEU A 115 -20.44 2.82 -3.85
N ASN A 116 -21.06 1.92 -4.62
CA ASN A 116 -21.50 2.16 -6.00
C ASN A 116 -23.04 2.13 -6.09
N PRO A 117 -23.73 3.19 -5.65
CA PRO A 117 -25.18 3.30 -5.74
C PRO A 117 -25.69 3.49 -7.19
#